data_AF-A0A521UUP7-F1
#
_entry.id   AF-A0A521UUP7-F1
#
_cell.length_a   1.000
_cell.length_b   1.000
_cell.length_c   1.000
_cell.angle_alpha   90.00
_cell.angle_beta   90.00
_cell.angle_gamma   90.00
#
_symmetry.space_group_name_H-M   'P 1'
#
loop_
_entity.id
_entity.type
_entity.pdbx_description
1 polymer ?
#
loop_
_entity_poly.entity_id
_entity_poly.type
_entity_poly.pdbx_seq_one_letter_code
_entity_poly.pdbx_strand_id
1 'polypeptide(L)'
;MLHPTNLPDCEPILQQLLDFQERLLEYACQHNDIIQAELEAEFGKDITDWLFANKACVLQSLIPFSRQPQPDKGTVLADFRHDRRYPAGKDDPTFLFTLRVDNTPSPARKFAKEWLVGYYKQFAEKDGFPAFILPGVFIGLFNKQHWWQGFLAKNPKRYVCSVCDGTMNHGVTIEHYFPKAVYPTMSLHPHDLLPLCDKCNNDKGDNDLLAGGNITLLFLPYHRHVRDSARLELDRK
;
A
#
# COMPACT_ATOMS: atom_id res chain seq x y z
N MET A 1 7.64 10.03 14.45
CA MET A 1 6.65 9.45 15.37
C MET A 1 7.19 9.39 16.77
N LEU A 2 6.83 10.37 17.60
CA LEU A 2 7.15 10.34 19.03
C LEU A 2 6.31 9.28 19.76
N HIS A 3 5.08 8.99 19.31
CA HIS A 3 4.20 8.04 19.98
C HIS A 3 4.16 6.64 19.32
N PRO A 4 4.19 5.54 20.10
CA PRO A 4 4.12 4.17 19.57
C PRO A 4 2.79 3.81 18.92
N THR A 5 2.66 3.84 17.60
CA THR A 5 1.38 3.61 16.90
C THR A 5 1.17 2.13 16.59
N ASN A 6 -0.03 1.63 16.87
CA ASN A 6 -0.43 0.25 16.55
C ASN A 6 -0.98 0.18 15.12
N LEU A 7 -0.77 -0.96 14.45
CA LEU A 7 -1.45 -1.25 13.18
C LEU A 7 -2.98 -1.21 13.36
N PRO A 8 -3.74 -0.80 12.33
CA PRO A 8 -5.20 -0.83 12.36
C PRO A 8 -5.70 -2.28 12.47
N ASP A 9 -6.88 -2.48 13.07
CA ASP A 9 -7.45 -3.83 13.22
C ASP A 9 -7.77 -4.53 11.89
N CYS A 10 -7.86 -3.76 10.80
CA CYS A 10 -8.10 -4.23 9.45
C CYS A 10 -6.82 -4.66 8.72
N GLU A 11 -5.67 -4.74 9.41
CA GLU A 11 -4.42 -5.28 8.85
C GLU A 11 -4.61 -6.63 8.14
N PRO A 12 -5.34 -7.62 8.68
CA PRO A 12 -5.56 -8.89 7.98
C PRO A 12 -6.35 -8.73 6.68
N ILE A 13 -7.25 -7.73 6.60
CA ILE A 13 -8.04 -7.45 5.41
C ILE A 13 -7.16 -6.83 4.31
N LEU A 14 -6.29 -5.89 4.68
CA LEU A 14 -5.30 -5.32 3.75
C LEU A 14 -4.31 -6.37 3.26
N GLN A 15 -3.91 -7.30 4.13
CA GLN A 15 -3.05 -8.42 3.75
C GLN A 15 -3.73 -9.31 2.71
N GLN A 16 -5.02 -9.63 2.87
CA GLN A 16 -5.76 -10.36 1.84
C GLN A 16 -5.90 -9.59 0.52
N LEU A 17 -6.03 -8.26 0.55
CA LEU A 17 -6.00 -7.46 -0.67
C LEU A 17 -4.65 -7.56 -1.39
N LEU A 18 -3.54 -7.54 -0.64
CA LEU A 18 -2.21 -7.75 -1.23
C LEU A 18 -2.08 -9.16 -1.82
N ASP A 19 -2.64 -10.19 -1.17
CA ASP A 19 -2.65 -11.56 -1.71
C ASP A 19 -3.48 -11.67 -3.00
N PHE A 20 -4.63 -10.99 -3.04
CA PHE A 20 -5.44 -10.90 -4.25
C PHE A 20 -4.73 -10.16 -5.38
N GLN A 21 -4.03 -9.07 -5.06
CA GLN A 21 -3.15 -8.39 -6.02
C GLN A 21 -2.08 -9.35 -6.55
N GLU A 22 -1.38 -10.09 -5.69
CA GLU A 22 -0.37 -11.05 -6.16
C GLU A 22 -0.95 -12.06 -7.15
N ARG A 23 -2.10 -12.67 -6.82
CA ARG A 23 -2.76 -13.66 -7.69
C ARG A 23 -3.15 -13.08 -9.05
N LEU A 24 -3.66 -11.84 -9.10
CA LEU A 24 -3.97 -11.20 -10.37
C LEU A 24 -2.73 -10.82 -11.17
N LEU A 25 -1.64 -10.43 -10.50
CA LEU A 25 -0.36 -10.16 -11.14
C LEU A 25 0.25 -11.45 -11.71
N GLU A 26 0.17 -12.56 -10.97
CA GLU A 26 0.55 -13.91 -11.43
C GLU A 26 -0.24 -14.32 -12.67
N TYR A 27 -1.57 -14.17 -12.63
CA TYR A 27 -2.43 -14.42 -13.78
C TYR A 27 -1.99 -13.59 -14.99
N ALA A 28 -1.78 -12.29 -14.81
CA ALA A 28 -1.34 -11.40 -15.90
C ALA A 28 0.07 -11.74 -16.41
N CYS A 29 0.94 -12.30 -15.56
CA CYS A 29 2.23 -12.84 -16.02
C CYS A 29 2.05 -14.05 -16.92
N GLN A 30 1.10 -14.93 -16.65
CA GLN A 30 0.88 -16.17 -17.40
C GLN A 30 0.16 -15.96 -18.75
N HIS A 31 -0.59 -14.87 -18.89
CA HIS A 31 -1.40 -14.59 -20.08
C HIS A 31 -0.81 -13.44 -20.90
N ASN A 32 -1.13 -13.40 -22.20
CA ASN A 32 -0.74 -12.30 -23.08
C ASN A 32 -1.84 -11.25 -23.24
N ASP A 33 -3.01 -11.47 -22.64
CA ASP A 33 -4.10 -10.51 -22.54
C ASP A 33 -4.97 -10.85 -21.31
N ILE A 34 -5.92 -10.00 -20.94
CA ILE A 34 -6.93 -10.31 -19.93
C ILE A 34 -8.26 -10.57 -20.63
N ILE A 35 -8.58 -11.85 -20.84
CA ILE A 35 -9.80 -12.30 -21.50
C ILE A 35 -10.85 -12.65 -20.44
N GLN A 36 -12.07 -12.13 -20.58
CA GLN A 36 -13.12 -12.28 -19.56
C GLN A 36 -13.45 -13.74 -19.24
N ALA A 37 -13.58 -14.60 -20.24
CA ALA A 37 -13.92 -16.01 -20.04
C ALA A 37 -12.81 -16.79 -19.29
N GLU A 38 -11.53 -16.47 -19.55
CA GLU A 38 -10.39 -17.08 -18.87
C GLU A 38 -10.29 -16.59 -17.42
N LEU A 39 -10.54 -15.30 -17.21
CA LEU A 39 -10.58 -14.69 -15.87
C LEU A 39 -11.73 -15.26 -15.03
N GLU A 40 -12.89 -15.50 -15.65
CA GLU A 40 -14.05 -16.13 -15.00
C GLU A 40 -13.76 -17.59 -14.62
N ALA A 41 -13.03 -18.32 -15.46
CA ALA A 41 -12.61 -19.68 -15.13
C ALA A 41 -11.65 -19.73 -13.92
N GLU A 42 -10.76 -18.74 -13.77
CA GLU A 42 -9.76 -18.68 -12.69
C GLU A 42 -10.32 -18.09 -11.37
N PHE A 43 -11.08 -16.99 -11.46
CA PHE A 43 -11.51 -16.22 -10.30
C PHE A 43 -13.02 -16.35 -10.01
N GLY A 44 -13.78 -16.97 -10.90
CA GLY A 44 -15.23 -17.04 -10.81
C GLY A 44 -15.92 -15.78 -11.32
N LYS A 45 -17.24 -15.91 -11.52
CA LYS A 45 -18.08 -14.90 -12.16
C LYS A 45 -18.16 -13.59 -11.37
N ASP A 46 -18.39 -13.66 -10.06
CA ASP A 46 -18.59 -12.46 -9.22
C ASP A 46 -17.33 -11.58 -9.18
N ILE A 47 -16.15 -12.19 -9.04
CA ILE A 47 -14.87 -11.46 -9.07
C ILE A 47 -14.65 -10.87 -10.46
N THR A 48 -14.90 -11.65 -11.52
CA THR A 48 -14.70 -11.20 -12.90
C THR A 48 -15.61 -10.02 -13.25
N ASP A 49 -16.91 -10.13 -12.97
CA ASP A 49 -17.87 -9.04 -13.20
C ASP A 49 -17.45 -7.77 -12.45
N TRP A 50 -17.00 -7.90 -11.21
CA TRP A 50 -16.51 -6.77 -10.43
C TRP A 50 -15.24 -6.15 -11.01
N LEU A 51 -14.27 -6.95 -11.45
CA LEU A 51 -13.03 -6.48 -12.06
C LEU A 51 -13.32 -5.67 -13.34
N PHE A 52 -14.25 -6.14 -14.17
CA PHE A 52 -14.66 -5.43 -15.38
C PHE A 52 -15.52 -4.19 -15.09
N ALA A 53 -16.41 -4.24 -14.09
CA ALA A 53 -17.18 -3.08 -13.65
C ALA A 53 -16.28 -1.96 -13.10
N ASN A 54 -15.17 -2.32 -12.46
CA ASN A 54 -14.19 -1.38 -11.88
C ASN A 54 -12.94 -1.22 -12.75
N LYS A 55 -13.02 -1.57 -14.05
CA LYS A 55 -11.88 -1.66 -14.97
C LYS A 55 -10.92 -0.48 -14.89
N ALA A 56 -11.45 0.75 -14.81
CA ALA A 56 -10.64 1.98 -14.74
C ALA A 56 -9.60 1.98 -13.60
N CYS A 57 -9.91 1.35 -12.46
CA CYS A 57 -9.01 1.27 -11.31
C CYS A 57 -8.23 -0.05 -11.26
N VAL A 58 -8.86 -1.17 -11.59
CA VAL A 58 -8.30 -2.50 -11.25
C VAL A 58 -7.84 -3.35 -12.44
N LEU A 59 -8.21 -2.99 -13.67
CA LEU A 59 -7.78 -3.74 -14.88
C LEU A 59 -7.10 -2.88 -15.95
N GLN A 60 -7.38 -1.58 -16.00
CA GLN A 60 -6.98 -0.70 -17.11
C GLN A 60 -5.47 -0.73 -17.40
N SER A 61 -4.64 -0.71 -16.36
CA SER A 61 -3.18 -0.84 -16.52
C SER A 61 -2.69 -2.29 -16.46
N LEU A 62 -3.48 -3.24 -15.94
CA LEU A 62 -3.10 -4.66 -15.92
C LEU A 62 -3.19 -5.31 -17.31
N ILE A 63 -4.15 -4.88 -18.14
CA ILE A 63 -4.31 -5.35 -19.53
C ILE A 63 -3.07 -5.08 -20.40
N PRO A 64 -2.54 -3.83 -20.50
CA PRO A 64 -1.31 -3.61 -21.24
C PRO A 64 -0.07 -4.21 -20.54
N PHE A 65 -0.11 -4.43 -19.22
CA PHE A 65 0.93 -5.18 -18.51
C PHE A 65 1.00 -6.65 -18.97
N SER A 66 -0.13 -7.36 -19.09
CA SER A 66 -0.13 -8.78 -19.50
C SER A 66 0.45 -8.99 -20.90
N ARG A 67 0.38 -7.96 -21.76
CA ARG A 67 0.96 -7.95 -23.11
C ARG A 67 2.48 -7.70 -23.16
N GLN A 68 3.12 -7.44 -22.02
CA GLN A 68 4.57 -7.22 -21.96
C GLN A 68 5.38 -8.52 -22.09
N PRO A 69 6.67 -8.46 -22.48
CA PRO A 69 7.52 -9.63 -22.56
C PRO A 69 7.60 -10.41 -21.24
N GLN A 70 7.64 -11.75 -21.32
CA GLN A 70 7.70 -12.60 -20.13
C GLN A 70 8.82 -12.26 -19.13
N PRO A 71 10.07 -11.99 -19.57
CA PRO A 71 11.14 -11.61 -18.64
C PRO A 71 10.80 -10.35 -17.83
N ASP A 72 10.12 -9.37 -18.44
CA ASP A 72 9.74 -8.13 -17.77
C ASP A 72 8.59 -8.37 -16.78
N LYS A 73 7.58 -9.15 -17.18
CA LYS A 73 6.46 -9.54 -16.30
C LYS A 73 6.96 -10.31 -15.08
N GLY A 74 7.82 -11.31 -15.31
CA GLY A 74 8.42 -12.12 -14.26
C GLY A 74 9.27 -11.30 -13.28
N THR A 75 10.04 -10.33 -13.78
CA THR A 75 10.82 -9.41 -12.93
C THR A 75 9.90 -8.57 -12.04
N VAL A 76 8.83 -8.00 -12.60
CA VAL A 76 7.86 -7.20 -11.83
C VAL A 76 7.18 -8.04 -10.73
N LEU A 77 6.79 -9.28 -11.03
CA LEU A 77 6.20 -10.17 -10.04
C LEU A 77 7.19 -10.54 -8.92
N ALA A 78 8.44 -10.82 -9.26
CA ALA A 78 9.49 -11.09 -8.28
C ALA A 78 9.74 -9.88 -7.36
N ASP A 79 9.78 -8.69 -7.95
CA ASP A 79 9.97 -7.44 -7.21
C ASP A 79 8.77 -7.12 -6.31
N PHE A 80 7.54 -7.31 -6.78
CA PHE A 80 6.33 -7.16 -5.96
C PHE A 80 6.39 -8.07 -4.73
N ARG A 81 6.72 -9.36 -4.92
CA ARG A 81 6.86 -10.35 -3.85
C ARG A 81 7.98 -10.05 -2.87
N HIS A 82 9.06 -9.45 -3.34
CA HIS A 82 10.17 -8.99 -2.50
C HIS A 82 9.72 -7.80 -1.64
N ASP A 83 9.20 -6.76 -2.28
CA ASP A 83 8.84 -5.50 -1.64
C ASP A 83 7.69 -5.66 -0.62
N ARG A 84 6.69 -6.49 -0.93
CA ARG A 84 5.56 -6.71 0.00
C ARG A 84 5.96 -7.40 1.31
N ARG A 85 7.17 -7.95 1.39
CA ARG A 85 7.72 -8.58 2.61
C ARG A 85 8.61 -7.62 3.41
N TYR A 86 8.62 -6.32 3.09
CA TYR A 86 9.47 -5.34 3.78
C TYR A 86 9.44 -5.42 5.32
N PRO A 87 8.30 -5.71 6.01
CA PRO A 87 8.32 -5.76 7.47
C PRO A 87 9.29 -6.81 8.03
N ALA A 88 9.56 -7.88 7.28
CA ALA A 88 10.56 -8.88 7.62
C ALA A 88 12.01 -8.37 7.39
N GLY A 89 12.20 -7.49 6.39
CA GLY A 89 13.50 -6.89 6.04
C GLY A 89 13.82 -5.56 6.74
N LYS A 90 12.93 -5.03 7.59
CA LYS A 90 13.07 -3.68 8.20
C LYS A 90 14.33 -3.44 9.05
N ASP A 91 14.97 -4.53 9.49
CA ASP A 91 16.19 -4.52 10.31
C ASP A 91 17.43 -4.98 9.52
N ASP A 92 17.26 -5.29 8.24
CA ASP A 92 18.35 -5.63 7.33
C ASP A 92 18.85 -4.36 6.60
N PRO A 93 20.10 -3.91 6.85
CA PRO A 93 20.65 -2.72 6.20
C PRO A 93 20.87 -2.90 4.70
N THR A 94 20.79 -4.13 4.19
CA THR A 94 20.92 -4.45 2.76
C THR A 94 19.57 -4.58 2.05
N PHE A 95 18.45 -4.52 2.79
CA PHE A 95 17.13 -4.53 2.18
C PHE A 95 16.93 -3.29 1.31
N LEU A 96 16.65 -3.53 0.02
CA LEU A 96 16.29 -2.50 -0.94
C LEU A 96 14.95 -2.86 -1.57
N PHE A 97 14.07 -1.87 -1.71
CA PHE A 97 12.89 -2.01 -2.54
C PHE A 97 13.32 -2.15 -4.01
N THR A 98 12.80 -3.15 -4.71
CA THR A 98 13.18 -3.45 -6.09
C THR A 98 12.11 -3.06 -7.09
N LEU A 99 10.82 -3.01 -6.73
CA LEU A 99 9.75 -2.49 -7.59
C LEU A 99 9.67 -0.96 -7.50
N ARG A 100 10.79 -0.27 -7.66
CA ARG A 100 10.82 1.19 -7.72
C ARG A 100 10.73 1.69 -9.15
N VAL A 101 10.23 2.91 -9.29
CA VAL A 101 9.99 3.56 -10.59
C VAL A 101 11.26 4.19 -11.15
N ASP A 102 12.23 4.51 -10.29
CA ASP A 102 13.49 5.16 -10.60
C ASP A 102 14.66 4.20 -10.87
N ASN A 103 14.61 2.98 -10.31
CA ASN A 103 15.72 2.02 -10.39
C ASN A 103 15.99 1.53 -11.83
N THR A 104 14.94 1.27 -12.63
CA THR A 104 15.06 0.91 -14.05
C THR A 104 13.70 1.11 -14.75
N PRO A 105 13.48 2.20 -15.49
CA PRO A 105 12.20 2.43 -16.16
C PRO A 105 11.92 1.37 -17.23
N SER A 106 10.76 0.70 -17.15
CA SER A 106 10.25 -0.16 -18.21
C SER A 106 8.74 0.02 -18.36
N PRO A 107 8.15 -0.26 -19.55
CA PRO A 107 6.70 -0.22 -19.71
C PRO A 107 5.98 -1.13 -18.73
N ALA A 108 6.49 -2.34 -18.47
CA ALA A 108 5.93 -3.27 -17.49
C ALA A 108 5.87 -2.66 -16.07
N ARG A 109 6.96 -2.05 -15.60
CA ARG A 109 7.00 -1.37 -14.29
C ARG A 109 6.05 -0.18 -14.23
N LYS A 110 5.95 0.60 -15.32
CA LYS A 110 4.99 1.72 -15.42
C LYS A 110 3.55 1.22 -15.28
N PHE A 111 3.17 0.19 -16.04
CA PHE A 111 1.82 -0.37 -15.98
C PHE A 111 1.52 -0.98 -14.60
N ALA A 112 2.47 -1.71 -14.01
CA ALA A 112 2.34 -2.24 -12.66
C ALA A 112 2.16 -1.13 -11.60
N LYS A 113 2.94 -0.04 -11.69
CA LYS A 113 2.76 1.14 -10.82
C LYS A 113 1.35 1.70 -10.94
N GLU A 114 0.92 2.01 -12.16
CA GLU A 114 -0.40 2.60 -12.40
C GLU A 114 -1.53 1.69 -11.90
N TRP A 115 -1.38 0.39 -12.07
CA TRP A 115 -2.30 -0.63 -11.58
C TRP A 115 -2.36 -0.70 -10.05
N LEU A 116 -1.22 -0.80 -9.36
CA LEU A 116 -1.15 -0.83 -7.89
C LEU A 116 -1.71 0.45 -7.26
N VAL A 117 -1.42 1.60 -7.85
CA VAL A 117 -2.01 2.89 -7.44
C VAL A 117 -3.51 2.94 -7.75
N GLY A 118 -3.96 2.32 -8.84
CA GLY A 118 -5.37 2.16 -9.19
C GLY A 118 -6.16 1.39 -8.13
N TYR A 119 -5.58 0.35 -7.54
CA TYR A 119 -6.16 -0.36 -6.39
C TYR A 119 -6.34 0.53 -5.18
N TYR A 120 -5.37 1.41 -4.88
CA TYR A 120 -5.54 2.40 -3.82
C TYR A 120 -6.68 3.38 -4.14
N LYS A 121 -6.86 3.78 -5.41
CA LYS A 121 -8.01 4.61 -5.79
C LYS A 121 -9.33 3.88 -5.60
N GLN A 122 -9.39 2.58 -5.92
CA GLN A 122 -10.58 1.76 -5.63
C GLN A 122 -10.91 1.76 -4.13
N PHE A 123 -9.90 1.61 -3.28
CA PHE A 123 -10.02 1.68 -1.83
C PHE A 123 -10.47 3.06 -1.30
N ALA A 124 -9.91 4.14 -1.86
CA ALA A 124 -9.99 5.48 -1.27
C ALA A 124 -11.08 6.39 -1.89
N GLU A 125 -11.46 6.17 -3.14
CA GLU A 125 -12.24 7.14 -3.94
C GLU A 125 -13.54 6.56 -4.54
N LYS A 126 -13.74 5.24 -4.45
CA LYS A 126 -14.91 4.52 -4.99
C LYS A 126 -15.68 3.82 -3.87
N ASP A 127 -16.15 2.60 -4.13
CA ASP A 127 -16.93 1.79 -3.21
C ASP A 127 -16.08 0.77 -2.45
N GLY A 128 -14.76 0.71 -2.71
CA GLY A 128 -13.87 -0.25 -2.06
C GLY A 128 -13.95 -1.65 -2.65
N PHE A 129 -13.76 -2.67 -1.81
CA PHE A 129 -13.67 -4.07 -2.19
C PHE A 129 -14.79 -4.92 -1.57
N PRO A 130 -15.55 -5.68 -2.37
CA PRO A 130 -16.60 -6.55 -1.88
C PRO A 130 -16.08 -7.77 -1.12
N ALA A 131 -16.91 -8.30 -0.22
CA ALA A 131 -16.62 -9.46 0.61
C ALA A 131 -16.20 -10.72 -0.17
N PHE A 132 -16.64 -10.93 -1.41
CA PHE A 132 -16.22 -12.09 -2.21
C PHE A 132 -14.76 -12.00 -2.69
N ILE A 133 -14.14 -10.82 -2.67
CA ILE A 133 -12.68 -10.64 -2.84
C ILE A 133 -11.95 -10.90 -1.51
N LEU A 134 -12.66 -10.74 -0.39
CA LEU A 134 -12.16 -10.78 0.99
C LEU A 134 -12.83 -11.90 1.81
N PRO A 135 -12.82 -13.16 1.32
CA PRO A 135 -13.59 -14.22 1.92
C PRO A 135 -13.16 -14.49 3.36
N GLY A 136 -14.14 -14.55 4.26
CA GLY A 136 -13.93 -14.95 5.65
C GLY A 136 -13.35 -13.88 6.58
N VAL A 137 -13.01 -12.67 6.09
CA VAL A 137 -12.47 -11.59 6.93
C VAL A 137 -13.32 -10.32 6.96
N PHE A 138 -14.20 -10.13 5.98
CA PHE A 138 -15.03 -8.94 5.92
C PHE A 138 -16.42 -9.23 5.33
N ILE A 139 -17.44 -8.59 5.87
CA ILE A 139 -18.81 -8.61 5.35
C ILE A 139 -19.12 -7.21 4.82
N GLY A 140 -19.55 -7.11 3.57
CA GLY A 140 -19.88 -5.83 2.91
C GLY A 140 -18.77 -5.32 2.00
N LEU A 141 -18.56 -4.00 1.99
CA LEU A 141 -17.61 -3.28 1.13
C LEU A 141 -16.48 -2.66 1.96
N PHE A 142 -15.26 -3.15 1.83
CA PHE A 142 -14.10 -2.64 2.57
C PHE A 142 -13.46 -1.44 1.86
N ASN A 143 -13.28 -0.32 2.55
CA ASN A 143 -12.78 0.94 2.00
C ASN A 143 -12.06 1.79 3.06
N LYS A 144 -11.64 3.01 2.71
CA LYS A 144 -10.93 3.92 3.64
C LYS A 144 -11.65 4.22 4.95
N GLN A 145 -12.99 4.19 5.00
CA GLN A 145 -13.72 4.45 6.25
C GLN A 145 -13.50 3.32 7.26
N HIS A 146 -13.45 2.08 6.77
CA HIS A 146 -13.15 0.91 7.60
C HIS A 146 -11.71 0.93 8.10
N TRP A 147 -10.78 1.43 7.29
CA TRP A 147 -9.42 1.69 7.74
C TRP A 147 -9.37 2.69 8.91
N TRP A 148 -10.11 3.81 8.81
CA TRP A 148 -10.19 4.78 9.90
C TRP A 148 -10.78 4.20 11.17
N GLN A 149 -11.86 3.44 11.05
CA GLN A 149 -12.48 2.74 12.19
C GLN A 149 -11.46 1.82 12.85
N GLY A 150 -10.75 1.03 12.07
CA GLY A 150 -9.75 0.10 12.58
C GLY A 150 -8.53 0.76 13.21
N PHE A 151 -8.08 1.87 12.63
CA PHE A 151 -7.00 2.68 13.20
C PHE A 151 -7.41 3.25 14.55
N LEU A 152 -8.59 3.89 14.64
CA LEU A 152 -9.10 4.51 15.87
C LEU A 152 -9.38 3.49 16.97
N ALA A 153 -9.83 2.28 16.61
CA ALA A 153 -10.04 1.19 17.55
C ALA A 153 -8.73 0.73 18.21
N LYS A 154 -7.63 0.64 17.45
CA LYS A 154 -6.31 0.21 17.95
C LYS A 154 -5.47 1.35 18.56
N ASN A 155 -5.82 2.59 18.25
CA ASN A 155 -5.12 3.78 18.71
C ASN A 155 -6.09 4.76 19.41
N PRO A 156 -6.78 4.34 20.49
CA PRO A 156 -7.78 5.18 21.15
C PRO A 156 -7.14 6.46 21.68
N LYS A 157 -7.88 7.58 21.57
CA LYS A 157 -7.46 8.93 22.01
C LYS A 157 -6.24 9.49 21.26
N ARG A 158 -5.83 8.88 20.13
CA ARG A 158 -4.77 9.40 19.28
C ARG A 158 -5.33 10.12 18.07
N TYR A 159 -5.62 11.40 18.29
CA TYR A 159 -5.98 12.36 17.24
C TYR A 159 -4.81 13.30 16.94
N VAL A 160 -3.61 12.72 16.82
CA VAL A 160 -2.37 13.44 16.55
C VAL A 160 -1.76 12.97 15.24
N CYS A 161 -1.09 13.88 14.55
CA CYS A 161 -0.39 13.59 13.32
C CYS A 161 0.77 12.64 13.59
N SER A 162 0.90 11.58 12.80
CA SER A 162 2.00 10.63 12.97
C SER A 162 3.37 11.29 12.77
N VAL A 163 3.49 12.32 11.94
CA VAL A 163 4.81 12.95 11.69
C VAL A 163 5.16 13.99 12.75
N CYS A 164 4.28 14.95 13.03
CA CYS A 164 4.61 16.08 13.91
C CYS A 164 4.05 15.97 15.34
N ASP A 165 3.26 14.94 15.64
CA ASP A 165 2.53 14.74 16.90
C ASP A 165 1.62 15.94 17.30
N GLY A 166 1.38 16.85 16.35
CA GLY A 166 0.44 17.96 16.48
C GLY A 166 -1.01 17.54 16.30
N THR A 167 -1.94 18.43 16.63
CA THR A 167 -3.39 18.15 16.49
C THR A 167 -3.77 17.93 15.02
N MET A 168 -4.74 17.04 14.82
CA MET A 168 -5.29 16.70 13.51
C MET A 168 -6.47 17.61 13.09
N ASN A 169 -6.61 18.79 13.73
CA ASN A 169 -7.75 19.69 13.54
C ASN A 169 -7.74 20.45 12.20
N HIS A 170 -6.66 20.34 11.42
CA HIS A 170 -6.48 21.04 10.14
C HIS A 170 -6.69 20.14 8.92
N GLY A 171 -7.38 19.02 9.08
CA GLY A 171 -7.56 18.02 8.02
C GLY A 171 -6.77 16.74 8.29
N VAL A 172 -7.34 15.63 7.85
CA VAL A 172 -6.88 14.28 8.15
C VAL A 172 -6.96 13.42 6.89
N THR A 173 -5.80 12.97 6.42
CA THR A 173 -5.71 12.05 5.29
C THR A 173 -5.07 10.73 5.71
N ILE A 174 -5.41 9.67 4.98
CA ILE A 174 -4.61 8.45 4.98
C ILE A 174 -3.46 8.72 4.03
N GLU A 175 -2.24 8.63 4.53
CA GLU A 175 -1.03 8.92 3.78
C GLU A 175 -0.09 7.73 3.75
N HIS A 176 0.75 7.68 2.71
CA HIS A 176 1.77 6.65 2.51
C HIS A 176 3.09 7.08 3.15
N TYR A 177 3.66 6.27 4.04
CA TYR A 177 4.97 6.54 4.63
C TYR A 177 6.04 6.50 3.53
N PHE A 178 6.07 5.40 2.77
CA PHE A 178 6.82 5.27 1.53
C PHE A 178 5.93 5.74 0.36
N PRO A 179 6.22 6.88 -0.30
CA PRO A 179 5.34 7.43 -1.32
C PRO A 179 5.03 6.43 -2.43
N LYS A 180 3.74 6.17 -2.70
CA LYS A 180 3.29 5.27 -3.79
C LYS A 180 3.80 5.68 -5.18
N ALA A 181 4.19 6.95 -5.34
CA ALA A 181 4.82 7.46 -6.56
C ALA A 181 6.21 6.84 -6.81
N VAL A 182 6.91 6.43 -5.75
CA VAL A 182 8.24 5.81 -5.76
C VAL A 182 8.16 4.31 -5.46
N TYR A 183 7.29 3.92 -4.50
CA TYR A 183 7.15 2.57 -3.96
C TYR A 183 5.72 2.03 -4.20
N PRO A 184 5.35 1.67 -5.44
CA PRO A 184 3.98 1.29 -5.78
C PRO A 184 3.44 0.09 -5.01
N THR A 185 4.27 -0.90 -4.64
CA THR A 185 3.87 -2.05 -3.81
C THR A 185 3.30 -1.62 -2.47
N MET A 186 3.71 -0.45 -1.97
CA MET A 186 3.31 0.07 -0.67
C MET A 186 1.92 0.75 -0.69
N SER A 187 1.32 0.94 -1.88
CA SER A 187 0.06 1.68 -2.05
C SER A 187 -1.10 1.19 -1.18
N LEU A 188 -1.19 -0.10 -0.88
CA LEU A 188 -2.20 -0.68 0.01
C LEU A 188 -1.59 -1.50 1.15
N HIS A 189 -0.27 -1.40 1.34
CA HIS A 189 0.40 -2.23 2.32
C HIS A 189 0.02 -1.79 3.74
N PRO A 190 -0.38 -2.72 4.63
CA PRO A 190 -0.93 -2.35 5.95
C PRO A 190 0.05 -1.54 6.81
N HIS A 191 1.34 -1.82 6.67
CA HIS A 191 2.39 -1.12 7.39
C HIS A 191 2.85 0.21 6.77
N ASP A 192 2.17 0.71 5.73
CA ASP A 192 2.57 1.94 5.03
C ASP A 192 1.50 3.05 5.04
N LEU A 193 0.25 2.70 5.33
CA LEU A 193 -0.84 3.66 5.49
C LEU A 193 -0.82 4.22 6.91
N LEU A 194 -0.93 5.54 7.10
CA LEU A 194 -0.98 6.20 8.42
C LEU A 194 -1.81 7.49 8.40
N PRO A 195 -2.30 7.97 9.55
CA PRO A 195 -2.97 9.26 9.60
C PRO A 195 -1.93 10.38 9.53
N LEU A 196 -2.20 11.37 8.69
CA LEU A 196 -1.36 12.56 8.57
C LEU A 196 -2.20 13.84 8.50
N CYS A 197 -1.71 14.93 9.09
CA CYS A 197 -2.33 16.24 8.93
C CYS A 197 -1.96 16.86 7.59
N ASP A 198 -2.85 17.68 7.05
CA ASP A 198 -2.69 18.32 5.73
C ASP A 198 -1.36 19.07 5.59
N LYS A 199 -0.90 19.76 6.65
CA LYS A 199 0.40 20.43 6.65
C LYS A 199 1.56 19.46 6.42
N CYS A 200 1.64 18.40 7.24
CA CYS A 200 2.71 17.42 7.09
C CYS A 200 2.61 16.65 5.78
N ASN A 201 1.40 16.46 5.25
CA ASN A 201 1.22 15.85 3.95
C ASN A 201 1.79 16.73 2.83
N ASN A 202 1.42 18.02 2.83
CA ASN A 202 1.92 19.00 1.86
C ASN A 202 3.44 19.15 1.94
N ASP A 203 4.00 19.18 3.15
CA ASP A 203 5.46 19.30 3.36
C ASP A 203 6.21 18.03 2.91
N LYS A 204 5.61 16.84 3.12
CA LYS A 204 6.21 15.55 2.74
C LYS A 204 6.22 15.35 1.23
N GLY A 205 5.09 15.55 0.56
CA GLY A 205 4.91 15.23 -0.85
C GLY A 205 5.36 13.80 -1.22
N ASP A 206 6.02 13.68 -2.36
CA ASP A 206 6.60 12.43 -2.89
C ASP A 206 8.07 12.24 -2.52
N ASN A 207 8.56 12.93 -1.49
CA ASN A 207 9.97 12.86 -1.08
C ASN A 207 10.36 11.42 -0.70
N ASP A 208 11.44 10.93 -1.30
CA ASP A 208 11.97 9.61 -0.99
C ASP A 208 12.79 9.62 0.31
N LEU A 209 12.25 8.96 1.34
CA LEU A 209 12.89 8.83 2.65
C LEU A 209 14.18 8.00 2.62
N LEU A 210 14.40 7.15 1.62
CA LEU A 210 15.61 6.32 1.49
C LEU A 210 16.68 6.93 0.57
N ALA A 211 16.45 8.10 -0.02
CA ALA A 211 17.43 8.72 -0.92
C ALA A 211 18.81 8.97 -0.27
N GLY A 212 18.87 9.05 1.07
CA GLY A 212 20.10 9.30 1.83
C GLY A 212 20.58 8.15 2.72
N GLY A 213 19.99 6.95 2.65
CA GLY A 213 20.36 5.87 3.57
C GLY A 213 19.55 4.59 3.43
N ASN A 214 19.79 3.65 4.35
CA ASN A 214 19.05 2.39 4.39
C ASN A 214 17.89 2.44 5.40
N ILE A 215 16.99 1.46 5.29
CA ILE A 215 15.75 1.38 6.11
C ILE A 215 16.01 1.30 7.62
N THR A 216 17.20 0.86 8.05
CA THR A 216 17.55 0.76 9.48
C THR A 216 17.79 2.11 10.15
N LEU A 217 17.96 3.17 9.35
CA LEU A 217 18.13 4.55 9.84
C LEU A 217 16.79 5.30 10.01
N LEU A 218 15.68 4.73 9.53
CA LEU A 218 14.37 5.38 9.53
C LEU A 218 13.56 5.06 10.79
N PHE A 219 12.77 6.02 11.28
CA PHE A 219 11.72 5.74 12.26
C PHE A 219 10.46 5.24 11.54
N LEU A 220 10.19 3.95 11.66
CA LEU A 220 9.11 3.26 10.97
C LEU A 220 7.80 3.31 11.77
N PRO A 221 6.67 3.71 11.17
CA PRO A 221 5.43 4.03 11.87
C PRO A 221 4.94 3.06 12.92
N TYR A 222 5.05 1.76 12.62
CA TYR A 222 4.50 0.67 13.39
C TYR A 222 5.56 -0.22 14.03
N HIS A 223 6.85 0.11 13.84
CA HIS A 223 7.96 -0.78 14.18
C HIS A 223 9.09 -0.11 14.96
N ARG A 224 9.34 1.18 14.74
CA ARG A 224 10.49 1.89 15.34
C ARG A 224 10.11 3.32 15.67
N HIS A 225 9.90 3.63 16.95
CA HIS A 225 9.43 4.93 17.40
C HIS A 225 10.57 5.76 17.98
N VAL A 226 10.46 7.09 17.84
CA VAL A 226 11.50 8.02 18.33
C VAL A 226 11.66 7.90 19.85
N ARG A 227 10.58 7.65 20.59
CA ARG A 227 10.59 7.51 22.05
C ARG A 227 11.40 6.31 22.54
N ASP A 228 11.63 5.31 21.69
CA ASP A 228 12.46 4.16 22.04
C ASP A 228 13.96 4.49 21.95
N SER A 229 14.32 5.56 21.24
CA SER A 229 15.70 5.96 20.95
C SER A 229 16.09 7.34 21.47
N ALA A 230 15.12 8.17 21.88
CA ALA A 230 15.35 9.53 22.35
C ALA A 230 14.46 9.87 23.54
N ARG A 231 15.03 10.56 24.54
CA ARG A 231 14.30 11.14 25.67
C ARG A 231 14.09 12.63 25.42
N LEU A 232 12.84 13.07 25.40
CA LEU A 232 12.51 14.49 25.42
C LEU A 232 12.61 15.01 26.85
N GLU A 233 13.48 15.99 27.07
CA GLU A 233 13.55 16.75 28.32
C GLU A 233 12.91 18.12 28.08
N LEU A 234 11.87 18.42 28.84
CA LEU A 234 11.22 19.72 28.81
C LEU A 234 11.84 20.59 29.89
N ASP A 235 12.65 21.56 29.48
CA ASP A 235 13.10 22.62 30.38
C ASP A 235 11.88 23.46 30.78
N ARG A 236 11.43 23.28 32.03
CA ARG A 236 10.48 24.19 32.65
C ARG A 236 11.24 25.46 33.02
N LYS A 237 11.10 26.49 32.19
CA LYS A 237 11.41 27.87 32.58
C LYS A 237 10.28 28.45 33.41
#